data_AF-A0A434NAF0-F1
#
_entry.id   AF-A0A434NAF0-F1
#
_cell.length_a   1.000
_cell.length_b   1.000
_cell.length_c   1.000
_cell.angle_alpha   90.00
_cell.angle_beta   90.00
_cell.angle_gamma   90.00
#
_symmetry.space_group_name_H-M   'P 1'
#
loop_
_entity.id
_entity.type
_entity.pdbx_description
1 polymer ?
#
loop_
_entity_poly.entity_id
_entity_poly.type
_entity_poly.pdbx_seq_one_letter_code
_entity_poly.pdbx_strand_id
1 'polypeptide(L)' 'VEMGTRDQVFSNPRHPYTKRLIEAVPVPDPARRRPRFARLDQEIPSPTRKIGEEPPKLALKDLGNGHLVAVS' A
#
# COMPACT_ATOMS: atom_id res chain seq x y z
N VAL A 1 2.44 -5.09 -0.70
CA VAL A 1 1.04 -4.84 -1.11
C VAL A 1 0.12 -5.89 -0.50
N GLU A 2 -1.19 -5.68 -0.51
CA GLU A 2 -2.17 -6.62 0.06
C GLU A 2 -3.24 -7.00 -0.96
N MET A 3 -3.79 -8.21 -0.81
CA MET A 3 -4.90 -8.73 -1.60
C MET A 3 -5.83 -9.51 -0.66
N GLY A 4 -7.14 -9.30 -0.80
CA GLY A 4 -8.15 -9.91 0.06
C GLY A 4 -9.50 -9.25 -0.16
N THR A 5 -10.47 -9.56 0.71
CA THR A 5 -11.78 -8.90 0.72
C THR A 5 -11.66 -7.41 1.07
N ARG A 6 -12.69 -6.64 0.71
CA ARG A 6 -12.77 -5.21 1.06
C ARG A 6 -12.61 -4.99 2.56
N ASP A 7 -13.32 -5.76 3.39
CA ASP A 7 -13.29 -5.56 4.84
C ASP A 7 -11.91 -5.87 5.42
N GLN A 8 -11.23 -6.92 4.94
CA GLN A 8 -9.84 -7.22 5.35
C GLN A 8 -8.89 -6.06 5.05
N VAL A 9 -8.94 -5.51 3.84
CA VAL A 9 -8.00 -4.48 3.38
C VAL A 9 -8.30 -3.11 4.01
N PHE A 10 -9.57 -2.74 4.16
CA PHE A 10 -9.95 -1.40 4.66
C PHE A 10 -10.03 -1.31 6.18
N SER A 11 -10.43 -2.38 6.88
CA SER A 11 -10.60 -2.33 8.34
C SER A 11 -9.33 -2.67 9.11
N ASN A 12 -8.45 -3.53 8.57
CA ASN A 12 -7.20 -3.91 9.21
C ASN A 12 -6.06 -4.15 8.19
N PRO A 13 -5.66 -3.12 7.42
CA PRO A 13 -4.52 -3.23 6.52
C PRO A 13 -3.24 -3.55 7.32
N ARG A 14 -2.44 -4.49 6.84
CA ARG A 14 -1.22 -4.95 7.55
C ARG A 14 0.05 -4.36 6.98
N HIS A 15 0.12 -4.16 5.67
CA HIS A 15 1.29 -3.70 4.96
C HIS A 15 1.41 -2.16 5.02
N PRO A 16 2.60 -1.62 5.34
CA PRO A 16 2.81 -0.16 5.45
C PRO A 16 2.39 0.63 4.20
N TYR A 17 2.75 0.14 3.01
CA TYR A 17 2.32 0.76 1.74
C TYR A 17 0.80 0.87 1.59
N THR A 18 0.04 -0.18 1.92
CA THR A 18 -1.43 -0.17 1.83
C THR A 18 -2.04 0.83 2.81
N LYS A 19 -1.53 0.88 4.05
CA LYS A 19 -1.94 1.89 5.05
C LYS A 19 -1.78 3.31 4.50
N ARG A 20 -0.61 3.61 3.92
CA ARG A 20 -0.32 4.92 3.32
C ARG A 20 -1.25 5.26 2.16
N LEU A 21 -1.57 4.30 1.29
CA LEU A 21 -2.52 4.52 0.19
C LEU A 21 -3.92 4.86 0.70
N ILE A 22 -4.39 4.17 1.73
CA ILE A 22 -5.70 4.44 2.36
C ILE A 22 -5.70 5.81 3.05
N GLU A 23 -4.62 6.15 3.74
CA GLU A 23 -4.47 7.45 4.41
C GLU A 23 -4.48 8.61 3.41
N ALA A 24 -3.89 8.43 2.22
CA ALA A 24 -3.81 9.45 1.18
C ALA A 24 -5.17 9.90 0.62
N VAL A 25 -6.28 9.20 0.94
CA VAL A 25 -7.63 9.58 0.52
C VAL A 25 -8.02 10.94 1.15
N PRO A 26 -8.39 11.95 0.33
CA PRO A 26 -8.75 13.26 0.82
C PRO A 26 -10.08 13.23 1.60
N VAL A 27 -10.25 14.17 2.53
CA VAL A 27 -11.55 14.42 3.14
C VAL A 27 -12.39 15.26 2.16
N PRO A 28 -13.62 14.86 1.82
CA PRO A 28 -14.44 15.58 0.85
C PRO A 28 -14.83 16.99 1.28
N ASP A 29 -14.92 17.23 2.58
CA ASP A 29 -15.24 18.54 3.15
C ASP A 29 -14.01 19.48 3.02
N PRO A 30 -14.09 20.54 2.19
CA PRO A 30 -12.97 21.45 1.96
C PRO A 30 -12.56 22.24 3.22
N ALA A 31 -13.46 22.39 4.20
CA ALA A 31 -13.13 23.03 5.48
C ALA A 31 -12.34 22.10 6.41
N ARG A 32 -12.35 20.78 6.17
CA ARG A 32 -11.65 19.78 6.97
C ARG A 32 -10.35 19.35 6.30
N ARG A 33 -9.25 20.03 6.66
CA ARG A 33 -7.91 19.62 6.21
C ARG A 33 -7.31 18.63 7.19
N ARG A 34 -6.96 17.43 6.71
CA ARG A 34 -6.14 16.49 7.50
C ARG A 34 -4.73 17.08 7.70
N PRO A 35 -4.05 16.78 8.83
CA PRO A 35 -2.63 17.05 8.96
C PRO A 35 -1.89 16.42 7.77
N ARG A 36 -0.85 17.09 7.26
CA ARG A 36 -0.07 16.56 6.13
C ARG A 36 0.44 15.18 6.54
N PHE A 37 0.10 14.16 5.77
CA PHE A 37 0.65 12.83 5.95
C PHE A 37 2.17 12.91 5.86
N ALA A 38 2.88 12.07 6.61
CA ALA A 38 4.29 11.84 6.36
C ALA A 38 4.42 11.55 4.87
N ARG A 39 5.29 12.31 4.18
CA ARG A 39 5.63 12.05 2.78
C ARG A 39 6.04 10.57 2.70
N LEU A 40 5.97 9.96 1.52
CA LEU A 40 6.72 8.72 1.34
C LEU A 40 8.18 9.05 1.68
N ASP A 41 8.62 8.66 2.88
CA ASP A 41 10.00 8.89 3.34
C ASP A 41 11.00 8.10 2.47
N GLN A 42 10.46 7.20 1.64
CA GLN A 42 11.15 6.42 0.65
C GLN A 42 10.90 7.03 -0.73
N GLU A 43 11.99 7.23 -1.46
CA GLU A 43 11.97 7.66 -2.85
C GLU A 43 11.14 6.69 -3.70
N ILE A 44 10.27 7.21 -4.59
CA ILE A 44 9.51 6.36 -5.51
C ILE A 44 10.49 5.83 -6.55
N PRO A 45 10.63 4.50 -6.71
CA PRO A 45 11.53 3.94 -7.72
C PRO A 45 11.11 4.39 -9.12
N SER A 46 12.10 4.52 -10.02
CA SER A 46 11.82 4.77 -11.43
C SER A 46 10.86 3.71 -11.99
N PRO A 47 9.83 4.11 -12.78
CA PRO A 47 8.99 3.16 -13.48
C PRO A 47 9.72 2.47 -14.65
N THR A 48 10.89 2.99 -15.06
CA THR A 48 11.72 2.39 -16.11
C THR A 48 12.78 1.46 -15.53
N ARG A 49 13.00 0.31 -16.18
CA ARG A 49 14.07 -0.66 -15.88
C ARG A 49 14.92 -0.92 -17.11
N LYS A 50 16.14 -1.41 -16.91
CA LYS A 50 16.99 -1.85 -18.02
C LYS A 50 16.42 -3.12 -18.66
N ILE A 51 16.73 -3.32 -19.94
CA ILE A 51 16.40 -4.56 -20.63
C ILE A 51 17.14 -5.72 -19.93
N GLY A 52 16.40 -6.78 -19.55
CA GLY A 52 16.92 -7.91 -18.78
C GLY A 52 16.82 -7.76 -17.26
N GLU A 53 16.39 -6.61 -16.74
CA GLU A 53 16.14 -6.39 -15.31
C GLU A 53 14.68 -6.71 -14.97
N GLU A 54 14.42 -7.94 -14.55
CA GLU A 54 13.07 -8.36 -14.17
C GLU A 54 12.61 -7.72 -12.85
N PRO A 55 11.31 -7.38 -12.72
CA PRO A 55 10.75 -6.97 -11.43
C PRO A 55 10.94 -8.06 -10.38
N PRO A 56 11.26 -7.69 -9.12
CA PRO A 56 11.24 -8.64 -8.03
C PRO A 56 9.82 -9.21 -7.86
N LYS A 57 9.71 -10.54 -7.79
CA LYS A 57 8.45 -11.22 -7.45
C LYS A 57 8.22 -11.10 -5.95
N LEU A 58 7.13 -10.44 -5.56
CA LEU A 58 6.75 -10.31 -4.17
C LEU A 58 6.22 -11.64 -3.63
N ALA A 59 6.84 -12.18 -2.60
CA ALA A 59 6.28 -13.30 -1.85
C ALA A 59 5.08 -12.81 -1.03
N LEU A 60 3.96 -13.52 -1.11
CA LEU A 60 2.76 -13.21 -0.36
C LEU A 60 2.58 -14.23 0.78
N LYS A 61 2.25 -13.74 1.96
CA LYS A 61 1.87 -14.55 3.13
C LYS A 61 0.37 -14.44 3.35
N ASP A 62 -0.31 -15.58 3.47
CA ASP A 62 -1.71 -15.62 3.89
C ASP A 62 -1.80 -15.43 5.42
N LEU A 63 -2.57 -14.44 5.86
CA LEU A 63 -2.87 -14.19 7.27
C LEU A 63 -4.18 -14.82 7.74
N GLY A 64 -4.85 -15.56 6.87
CA GLY A 64 -6.11 -16.25 7.10
C GLY A 64 -7.20 -15.80 6.12
N ASN A 65 -8.04 -16.74 5.69
CA ASN A 65 -9.18 -16.50 4.81
C ASN A 65 -8.79 -15.77 3.50
N GLY A 66 -7.64 -16.09 2.92
CA GLY A 66 -7.16 -15.50 1.68
C GLY A 66 -6.71 -14.04 1.79
N HIS A 67 -6.40 -13.55 3.00
CA HIS A 67 -5.80 -12.24 3.19
C HIS A 67 -4.29 -12.33 2.94
N LEU A 68 -3.90 -12.11 1.69
CA LEU A 68 -2.53 -12.18 1.23
C LEU A 68 -1.82 -10.85 1.44
N VAL A 69 -0.70 -10.88 2.16
CA VAL A 69 0.12 -9.72 2.48
C VAL A 69 1.53 -9.94 1.98
N ALA A 70 2.06 -9.01 1.17
CA ALA A 70 3.44 -9.11 0.71
C ALA A 70 4.40 -9.07 1.90
N VAL A 71 5.32 -10.02 1.93
CA VAL A 71 6.39 -10.06 2.91
C VAL A 71 7.46 -9.07 2.45
N SER A 72 7.86 -8.17 3.36
CA SER A 72 8.94 -7.20 3.14
C SER A 72 10.31 -7.86 3.19
#